data_AF-A0A935D4E6-F1
#
_entry.id   AF-A0A935D4E6-F1
#
_cell.length_a   1.000
_cell.length_b   1.000
_cell.length_c   1.000
_cell.angle_alpha   90.00
_cell.angle_beta   90.00
_cell.angle_gamma   90.00
#
_symmetry.space_group_name_H-M   'P 1'
#
loop_
_entity.id
_entity.type
_entity.pdbx_description
1 polymer ?
#
loop_
_entity_poly.entity_id
_entity_poly.type
_entity_poly.pdbx_seq_one_letter_code
_entity_poly.pdbx_strand_id
1 'polypeptide(L)'
;MLRSHRLRAKLSWSIRLAALGALPLLAAGLGGCPDTPTEPQPDAAPDVVVVPATGAWRDVATSLPSALLAVSGTSRSDVYVVGADKGAGPAVHHFDGTAWTPLATGQRGDLWWVNALPGGPVFMAGASGMVLRYQAGKFERMPTPGLAKQTIFGVHALAANDVYAVGGASGRDGFIWHFDGTSFKEERLPDDLPRTDKGESPGLFKVWGEGDDVWAVGGAGTVLHKKKGGAFKVVPSGVTETLFTVHGTGGKVYAVGGASNGRALEIDAATETVRDISPTDTALIQGVFARGSRVFAAGERGLVYEMKLGGAKLVPTLTQPTVKVQSFHATWIAPEGDVIAVGGEVLSPALAAGGVAHFGDRELPRILAPAPDAGPDGETPQAVCPPAVIAEGATKSIARRWNEQLVASIRRDIPRPTVHARNLFHSSAAMWDAWAAYDTTADGVFLRERQTAADVAAARKEAISYAAFRVLERRYKKASGGDVSVACYRAVMKDLGYDPADTS
;
A
#
# COMPACT_ATOMS: atom_id res chain seq x y z
N MET A 1 -45.15 -22.18 -23.38
CA MET A 1 -44.82 -21.46 -24.64
C MET A 1 -43.44 -20.83 -24.47
N LEU A 2 -42.40 -21.47 -25.02
CA LEU A 2 -41.55 -20.99 -26.14
C LEU A 2 -40.66 -19.78 -25.76
N ARG A 3 -39.34 -19.74 -26.00
CA ARG A 3 -38.32 -20.70 -26.46
C ARG A 3 -36.97 -20.00 -26.22
N SER A 4 -35.96 -20.77 -25.83
CA SER A 4 -34.54 -20.44 -25.93
C SER A 4 -34.12 -20.23 -27.39
N HIS A 5 -33.20 -19.30 -27.69
CA HIS A 5 -32.20 -19.50 -28.76
C HIS A 5 -30.93 -18.67 -28.53
N ARG A 6 -29.79 -19.37 -28.54
CA ARG A 6 -28.44 -18.86 -28.78
C ARG A 6 -28.31 -18.51 -30.26
N LEU A 7 -27.52 -17.49 -30.60
CA LEU A 7 -26.82 -17.43 -31.89
C LEU A 7 -25.47 -16.73 -31.73
N ARG A 8 -24.42 -17.51 -32.02
CA ARG A 8 -23.06 -17.05 -32.33
C ARG A 8 -23.06 -16.58 -33.79
N ALA A 9 -22.40 -15.47 -34.07
CA ALA A 9 -21.96 -15.13 -35.43
C ALA A 9 -20.47 -14.78 -35.40
N LYS A 10 -19.70 -15.57 -36.15
CA LYS A 10 -18.31 -15.29 -36.54
C LYS A 10 -18.34 -14.27 -37.67
N LEU A 11 -17.45 -13.28 -37.65
CA LEU A 11 -17.05 -12.57 -38.86
C LEU A 11 -15.52 -12.41 -38.83
N SER A 12 -14.84 -13.23 -39.62
CA SER A 12 -13.48 -12.98 -40.13
C SER A 12 -13.54 -11.85 -41.15
N TRP A 13 -12.49 -11.02 -41.28
CA TRP A 13 -12.12 -10.38 -42.55
C TRP A 13 -10.63 -10.06 -42.58
N SER A 14 -10.14 -10.04 -43.81
CA SER A 14 -8.78 -10.37 -44.22
C SER A 14 -7.82 -9.19 -44.27
N ILE A 15 -6.54 -9.54 -44.17
CA ILE A 15 -5.35 -8.72 -44.38
C ILE A 15 -5.31 -8.14 -45.81
N ARG A 16 -4.92 -6.87 -45.93
CA ARG A 16 -4.27 -6.33 -47.14
C ARG A 16 -2.99 -5.60 -46.73
N LEU A 17 -1.85 -6.22 -47.03
CA LEU A 17 -0.54 -5.58 -47.10
C LEU A 17 -0.51 -4.68 -48.34
N ALA A 18 -0.02 -3.44 -48.18
CA ALA A 18 0.42 -2.61 -49.29
C ALA A 18 1.91 -2.30 -49.09
N ALA A 19 2.70 -2.70 -50.08
CA ALA A 19 4.13 -2.51 -50.16
C ALA A 19 4.47 -1.14 -50.79
N LEU A 20 5.45 -0.46 -50.19
CA LEU A 20 6.24 0.64 -50.76
C LEU A 20 7.64 0.40 -50.13
N GLY A 21 8.70 0.05 -50.85
CA GLY A 21 9.26 0.74 -52.01
C GLY A 21 10.62 1.31 -51.55
N ALA A 22 11.64 0.46 -51.48
CA ALA A 22 13.00 0.83 -51.07
C ALA A 22 13.84 1.24 -52.30
N LEU A 23 14.50 2.39 -52.22
CA LEU A 23 15.53 2.86 -53.16
C LEU A 23 16.90 2.84 -52.44
N PRO A 24 17.98 2.41 -53.11
CA PRO A 24 19.29 2.25 -52.48
C PRO A 24 20.11 3.54 -52.57
N LEU A 25 20.85 3.85 -51.50
CA LEU A 25 21.92 4.84 -51.51
C LEU A 25 23.26 4.10 -51.58
N LEU A 26 23.97 4.30 -52.69
CA LEU A 26 25.37 3.95 -52.86
C LEU A 26 26.23 4.79 -51.90
N ALA A 27 27.09 4.13 -51.11
CA ALA A 27 28.23 4.77 -50.46
C ALA A 27 29.52 4.17 -51.05
N ALA A 28 30.19 4.96 -51.89
CA ALA A 28 31.55 4.69 -52.33
C ALA A 28 32.52 5.14 -51.23
N GLY A 29 33.42 4.25 -50.84
CA GLY A 29 34.57 4.60 -50.02
C GLY A 29 35.62 5.38 -50.80
N LEU A 30 36.49 6.06 -50.06
CA LEU A 30 37.87 6.53 -50.32
C LEU A 30 38.13 7.49 -49.15
N GLY A 31 39.06 7.26 -48.23
CA GLY A 31 40.50 7.24 -48.44
C GLY A 31 41.07 8.16 -47.35
N GLY A 32 41.96 7.64 -46.53
CA GLY A 32 42.52 8.36 -45.38
C GLY A 32 43.47 9.49 -45.78
N CYS A 33 43.59 10.47 -44.89
CA CYS A 33 44.75 11.35 -44.74
C CYS A 33 45.16 11.37 -43.26
N PRO A 34 46.47 11.43 -42.94
CA PRO A 34 46.96 11.35 -41.56
C PRO A 34 47.09 12.74 -40.89
N ASP A 35 47.10 12.67 -39.57
CA ASP A 35 47.69 13.55 -38.55
C ASP A 35 47.05 14.92 -38.25
N THR A 36 46.25 14.93 -37.17
CA THR A 36 45.95 16.11 -36.34
C THR A 36 46.61 15.92 -34.96
N PRO A 37 47.23 16.95 -34.33
CA PRO A 37 47.91 16.80 -33.04
C PRO A 37 46.89 16.53 -31.92
N THR A 38 47.19 15.54 -31.07
CA THR A 38 46.41 15.16 -29.88
C THR A 38 46.30 16.30 -28.87
N GLU A 39 45.08 16.78 -28.66
CA GLU A 39 44.67 17.57 -27.49
C GLU A 39 44.70 16.68 -26.24
N PRO A 40 45.17 17.16 -25.07
CA PRO A 40 45.18 16.36 -23.85
C PRO A 40 43.75 16.08 -23.38
N GLN A 41 43.39 14.79 -23.35
CA GLN A 41 42.09 14.30 -22.92
C GLN A 41 41.93 14.57 -21.41
N PRO A 42 40.81 15.20 -20.96
CA PRO A 42 40.51 15.28 -19.53
C PRO A 42 40.30 13.87 -18.98
N ASP A 43 40.87 13.61 -17.80
CA ASP A 43 40.81 12.33 -17.10
C ASP A 43 39.39 11.76 -17.12
N ALA A 44 39.23 10.60 -17.75
CA ALA A 44 37.97 9.89 -17.78
C ALA A 44 37.58 9.53 -16.35
N ALA A 45 36.43 10.05 -15.90
CA ALA A 45 35.74 9.50 -14.74
C ALA A 45 35.57 7.98 -14.94
N PRO A 46 35.71 7.15 -13.89
CA PRO A 46 35.69 5.71 -14.04
C PRO A 46 34.40 5.26 -14.73
N ASP A 47 34.56 4.49 -15.80
CA ASP A 47 33.45 3.93 -16.58
C ASP A 47 32.47 3.19 -15.67
N VAL A 48 31.27 3.74 -15.53
CA VAL A 48 30.14 3.05 -14.91
C VAL A 48 29.73 1.95 -15.89
N VAL A 49 30.15 0.72 -15.61
CA VAL A 49 29.70 -0.46 -16.34
C VAL A 49 28.19 -0.61 -16.13
N VAL A 50 27.40 -0.18 -17.11
CA VAL A 50 25.97 -0.44 -17.16
C VAL A 50 25.79 -1.90 -17.55
N VAL A 51 25.66 -2.79 -16.57
CA VAL A 51 25.23 -4.17 -16.82
C VAL A 51 23.73 -4.12 -17.14
N PRO A 52 23.29 -4.46 -18.37
CA PRO A 52 21.87 -4.63 -18.61
C PRO A 52 21.41 -5.83 -17.79
N ALA A 53 20.36 -5.64 -16.98
CA ALA A 53 19.80 -6.72 -16.19
C ALA A 53 19.17 -7.76 -17.14
N THR A 54 19.93 -8.79 -17.49
CA THR A 54 19.39 -10.05 -17.98
C THR A 54 18.63 -10.68 -16.82
N GLY A 55 17.32 -10.88 -16.96
CA GLY A 55 16.54 -11.33 -15.82
C GLY A 55 15.11 -11.68 -16.16
N ALA A 56 14.49 -12.38 -15.23
CA ALA A 56 13.07 -12.70 -15.24
C ALA A 56 12.46 -12.34 -13.90
N TRP A 57 11.18 -11.97 -13.91
CA TRP A 57 10.42 -11.82 -12.69
C TRP A 57 10.20 -13.17 -12.03
N ARG A 58 10.41 -13.23 -10.71
CA ARG A 58 10.17 -14.39 -9.86
C ARG A 58 9.46 -13.99 -8.59
N ASP A 59 8.62 -14.89 -8.11
CA ASP A 59 7.86 -14.72 -6.88
C ASP A 59 8.71 -15.09 -5.66
N VAL A 60 9.01 -14.11 -4.82
CA VAL A 60 9.72 -14.31 -3.55
C VAL A 60 8.71 -14.56 -2.43
N ALA A 61 7.58 -13.85 -2.45
CA ALA A 61 6.49 -14.03 -1.49
C ALA A 61 5.13 -13.78 -2.14
N THR A 62 4.13 -14.55 -1.73
CA THR A 62 2.74 -14.41 -2.17
C THR A 62 1.81 -14.57 -0.98
N SER A 63 0.76 -13.74 -0.89
CA SER A 63 -0.31 -13.87 0.10
C SER A 63 0.17 -13.86 1.55
N LEU A 64 1.19 -13.07 1.88
CA LEU A 64 1.59 -12.84 3.27
C LEU A 64 0.44 -12.18 4.05
N PRO A 65 0.29 -12.45 5.36
CA PRO A 65 -0.76 -11.83 6.16
C PRO A 65 -0.73 -10.29 6.12
N SER A 66 0.47 -9.71 6.19
CA SER A 66 0.73 -8.27 6.07
C SER A 66 1.01 -7.86 4.64
N ALA A 67 0.41 -6.76 4.19
CA ALA A 67 0.92 -6.04 3.03
C ALA A 67 2.32 -5.50 3.34
N LEU A 68 3.20 -5.54 2.34
CA LEU A 68 4.52 -4.96 2.42
C LEU A 68 4.51 -3.58 1.76
N LEU A 69 4.97 -2.57 2.49
CA LEU A 69 4.83 -1.16 2.15
C LEU A 69 6.14 -0.56 1.64
N ALA A 70 7.29 -1.07 2.04
CA ALA A 70 8.55 -0.52 1.54
C ALA A 70 9.67 -1.55 1.47
N VAL A 71 10.63 -1.26 0.61
CA VAL A 71 11.84 -2.04 0.39
C VAL A 71 13.03 -1.11 0.27
N SER A 72 14.15 -1.47 0.90
CA SER A 72 15.43 -0.78 0.76
C SER A 72 16.55 -1.77 1.05
N GLY A 73 17.74 -1.53 0.51
CA GLY A 73 18.90 -2.39 0.70
C GLY A 73 20.19 -1.66 0.35
N THR A 74 21.31 -2.30 0.66
CA THR A 74 22.65 -1.77 0.37
C THR A 74 23.31 -2.52 -0.80
N SER A 75 22.93 -3.78 -1.03
CA SER A 75 23.40 -4.64 -2.11
C SER A 75 22.31 -5.64 -2.48
N ARG A 76 22.48 -6.38 -3.58
CA ARG A 76 21.57 -7.49 -3.90
C ARG A 76 21.46 -8.53 -2.78
N SER A 77 22.43 -8.58 -1.87
CA SER A 77 22.53 -9.52 -0.74
C SER A 77 22.27 -8.88 0.63
N ASP A 78 21.77 -7.66 0.69
CA ASP A 78 21.39 -7.01 1.95
C ASP A 78 20.14 -6.15 1.71
N VAL A 79 18.98 -6.74 1.98
CA VAL A 79 17.67 -6.14 1.64
C VAL A 79 16.70 -6.23 2.81
N TYR A 80 16.02 -5.14 3.10
CA TYR A 80 14.98 -5.03 4.11
C TYR A 80 13.64 -4.75 3.46
N VAL A 81 12.61 -5.47 3.89
CA VAL A 81 11.21 -5.18 3.54
C VAL A 81 10.42 -4.94 4.82
N VAL A 82 9.55 -3.94 4.80
CA VAL A 82 8.71 -3.57 5.95
C VAL A 82 7.25 -3.43 5.54
N GLY A 83 6.33 -3.57 6.49
CA GLY A 83 4.91 -3.44 6.20
C GLY A 83 3.99 -3.41 7.41
N ALA A 84 2.76 -3.85 7.16
CA ALA A 84 1.65 -3.73 8.10
C ALA A 84 1.82 -4.59 9.36
N ASP A 85 1.25 -4.11 10.46
CA ASP A 85 1.09 -4.84 11.72
C ASP A 85 -0.24 -5.62 11.71
N LYS A 86 -0.18 -6.90 12.10
CA LYS A 86 -1.34 -7.79 12.23
C LYS A 86 -1.64 -8.20 13.67
N GLY A 87 -1.18 -7.39 14.63
CA GLY A 87 -1.37 -7.57 16.07
C GLY A 87 -0.11 -8.04 16.80
N ALA A 88 0.91 -8.52 16.07
CA ALA A 88 2.17 -9.02 16.61
C ALA A 88 3.34 -8.03 16.46
N GLY A 89 3.12 -6.88 15.83
CA GLY A 89 4.13 -5.92 15.41
C GLY A 89 4.19 -5.80 13.88
N PRO A 90 4.77 -4.71 13.35
CA PRO A 90 4.92 -4.53 11.91
C PRO A 90 5.75 -5.65 11.30
N ALA A 91 5.37 -6.09 10.10
CA ALA A 91 6.19 -7.01 9.32
C ALA A 91 7.55 -6.37 8.99
N VAL A 92 8.64 -7.06 9.32
CA VAL A 92 10.00 -6.70 8.93
C VAL A 92 10.73 -7.98 8.55
N HIS A 93 11.27 -8.06 7.33
CA HIS A 93 12.14 -9.15 6.91
C HIS A 93 13.45 -8.61 6.38
N HIS A 94 14.55 -9.25 6.76
CA HIS A 94 15.90 -8.95 6.28
C HIS A 94 16.45 -10.14 5.49
N PHE A 95 16.91 -9.87 4.28
CA PHE A 95 17.64 -10.80 3.44
C PHE A 95 19.13 -10.55 3.60
N ASP A 96 19.86 -11.55 4.07
CA ASP A 96 21.31 -11.49 4.33
C ASP A 96 22.17 -12.03 3.16
N GLY A 97 21.55 -12.24 2.00
CA GLY A 97 22.18 -12.84 0.82
C GLY A 97 21.93 -14.34 0.70
N THR A 98 21.51 -14.99 1.79
CA THR A 98 21.26 -16.43 1.86
C THR A 98 19.84 -16.78 2.28
N ALA A 99 19.24 -16.03 3.21
CA ALA A 99 17.92 -16.31 3.76
C ALA A 99 17.18 -15.02 4.14
N TRP A 100 15.85 -15.08 4.12
CA TRP A 100 15.00 -14.04 4.70
C TRP A 100 14.71 -14.38 6.16
N THR A 101 15.07 -13.47 7.06
CA THR A 101 14.83 -13.60 8.50
C THR A 101 13.81 -12.55 8.96
N PRO A 102 12.73 -12.93 9.65
CA PRO A 102 11.83 -11.96 10.26
C PRO A 102 12.53 -11.28 11.45
N LEU A 103 12.38 -9.96 11.56
CA LEU A 103 12.97 -9.17 12.64
C LEU A 103 11.87 -8.63 13.57
N ALA A 104 11.91 -9.02 14.84
CA ALA A 104 10.97 -8.53 15.83
C ALA A 104 11.36 -7.11 16.30
N THR A 105 10.53 -6.12 16.00
CA THR A 105 10.80 -4.72 16.36
C THR A 105 10.56 -4.42 17.85
N GLY A 106 9.74 -5.25 18.52
CA GLY A 106 9.23 -4.98 19.86
C GLY A 106 8.20 -3.83 19.91
N GLN A 107 7.74 -3.36 18.75
CA GLN A 107 6.80 -2.24 18.63
C GLN A 107 5.46 -2.68 18.01
N ARG A 108 4.51 -1.75 17.95
CA ARG A 108 3.19 -1.93 17.34
C ARG A 108 2.92 -0.79 16.34
N GLY A 109 2.03 -1.08 15.39
CA GLY A 109 1.65 -0.17 14.31
C GLY A 109 2.49 -0.37 13.05
N ASP A 110 1.91 -0.03 11.91
CA ASP A 110 2.48 -0.25 10.58
C ASP A 110 3.78 0.52 10.38
N LEU A 111 4.73 -0.09 9.65
CA LEU A 111 5.89 0.60 9.10
C LEU A 111 5.64 0.93 7.63
N TRP A 112 5.63 2.23 7.32
CA TRP A 112 5.29 2.75 6.00
C TRP A 112 6.50 2.93 5.10
N TRP A 113 7.71 3.05 5.65
CA TRP A 113 8.93 3.23 4.86
C TRP A 113 10.18 2.68 5.53
N VAL A 114 11.19 2.34 4.72
CA VAL A 114 12.52 1.88 5.16
C VAL A 114 13.61 2.51 4.30
N ASN A 115 14.73 2.87 4.93
CA ASN A 115 15.93 3.35 4.26
C ASN A 115 17.18 2.74 4.93
N ALA A 116 17.96 1.97 4.17
CA ALA A 116 19.18 1.32 4.63
C ALA A 116 20.44 2.10 4.20
N LEU A 117 21.34 2.40 5.14
CA LEU A 117 22.63 3.02 4.85
C LEU A 117 23.73 1.96 4.66
N PRO A 118 24.59 2.06 3.63
CA PRO A 118 25.76 1.20 3.48
C PRO A 118 26.66 1.23 4.73
N GLY A 119 26.89 0.05 5.34
CA GLY A 119 27.69 -0.08 6.57
C GLY A 119 27.12 0.61 7.81
N GLY A 120 25.88 1.10 7.73
CA GLY A 120 25.25 1.95 8.74
C GLY A 120 23.95 1.38 9.29
N PRO A 121 23.19 2.20 10.04
CA PRO A 121 21.86 1.82 10.51
C PRO A 121 20.84 1.74 9.38
N VAL A 122 19.77 1.00 9.64
CA VAL A 122 18.53 1.01 8.84
C VAL A 122 17.48 1.81 9.58
N PHE A 123 16.92 2.82 8.93
CA PHE A 123 15.83 3.62 9.49
C PHE A 123 14.49 3.14 8.94
N MET A 124 13.51 2.97 9.82
CA MET A 124 12.15 2.57 9.47
C MET A 124 11.17 3.53 10.13
N ALA A 125 10.12 3.91 9.43
CA ALA A 125 9.16 4.88 9.98
C ALA A 125 7.71 4.49 9.70
N GLY A 126 6.80 4.92 10.57
CA GLY A 126 5.41 4.56 10.43
C GLY A 126 4.44 5.16 11.44
N ALA A 127 3.47 4.35 11.87
CA ALA A 127 2.36 4.77 12.71
C ALA A 127 2.82 5.38 14.06
N SER A 128 1.99 6.27 14.61
CA SER A 128 2.20 6.85 15.95
C SER A 128 3.54 7.56 16.13
N GLY A 129 3.95 8.32 15.11
CA GLY A 129 5.22 9.06 15.10
C GLY A 129 6.45 8.15 15.18
N MET A 130 6.33 6.87 14.85
CA MET A 130 7.41 5.92 15.05
C MET A 130 8.53 6.12 14.04
N VAL A 131 9.75 6.37 14.53
CA VAL A 131 11.01 6.15 13.81
C VAL A 131 11.83 5.12 14.57
N LEU A 132 12.23 4.05 13.89
CA LEU A 132 13.10 3.00 14.42
C LEU A 132 14.46 3.11 13.74
N ARG A 133 15.52 3.00 14.55
CA ARG A 133 16.88 2.79 14.10
C ARG A 133 17.25 1.34 14.39
N TYR A 134 17.52 0.56 13.35
CA TYR A 134 18.03 -0.79 13.46
C TYR A 134 19.53 -0.80 13.20
N GLN A 135 20.32 -1.26 14.17
CA GLN A 135 21.76 -1.36 14.05
C GLN A 135 22.29 -2.47 14.96
N ALA A 136 23.27 -3.24 14.46
CA ALA A 136 23.92 -4.31 15.22
C ALA A 136 22.93 -5.28 15.89
N GLY A 137 21.89 -5.69 15.16
CA GLY A 137 20.88 -6.65 15.64
C GLY A 137 19.84 -6.08 16.60
N LYS A 138 19.78 -4.76 16.80
CA LYS A 138 18.88 -4.13 17.79
C LYS A 138 18.05 -3.03 17.17
N PHE A 139 16.78 -2.95 17.57
CA PHE A 139 15.90 -1.82 17.29
C PHE A 139 15.93 -0.82 18.44
N GLU A 140 16.05 0.45 18.09
CA GLU A 140 15.87 1.60 18.98
C GLU A 140 14.75 2.47 18.44
N ARG A 141 13.74 2.79 19.26
CA ARG A 141 12.72 3.79 18.91
C ARG A 141 13.25 5.18 19.23
N MET A 142 13.47 5.98 18.19
CA MET A 142 13.99 7.34 18.33
C MET A 142 12.89 8.29 18.85
N PRO A 143 13.22 9.23 19.76
CA PRO A 143 12.29 10.28 20.15
C PRO A 143 11.92 11.19 18.98
N THR A 144 10.64 11.45 18.78
CA THR A 144 10.12 12.32 17.74
C THR A 144 9.26 13.45 18.31
N PRO A 145 9.15 14.60 17.62
CA PRO A 145 8.20 15.65 18.00
C PRO A 145 6.75 15.16 18.06
N GLY A 146 5.93 15.84 18.85
CA GLY A 146 4.48 15.61 18.93
C GLY A 146 4.02 14.54 19.93
N LEU A 147 2.72 14.26 19.92
CA LEU A 147 2.03 13.38 20.88
C LEU A 147 1.61 12.04 20.25
N ALA A 148 2.41 11.50 19.32
CA ALA A 148 2.18 10.23 18.64
C ALA A 148 0.83 10.12 17.88
N LYS A 149 0.27 11.27 17.46
CA LYS A 149 -0.94 11.33 16.61
C LYS A 149 -0.61 11.26 15.11
N GLN A 150 0.66 11.50 14.77
CA GLN A 150 1.16 11.55 13.42
C GLN A 150 1.42 10.14 12.85
N THR A 151 1.29 9.99 11.54
CA THR A 151 1.91 8.89 10.80
C THR A 151 3.08 9.45 10.01
N ILE A 152 4.24 8.80 10.15
CA ILE A 152 5.42 9.12 9.33
C ILE A 152 5.36 8.22 8.10
N PHE A 153 5.10 8.81 6.94
CA PHE A 153 4.93 8.08 5.70
C PHE A 153 6.25 7.88 4.96
N GLY A 154 7.26 8.71 5.20
CA GLY A 154 8.57 8.61 4.56
C GLY A 154 9.71 8.92 5.51
N VAL A 155 10.82 8.21 5.35
CA VAL A 155 12.09 8.48 6.03
C VAL A 155 13.24 8.34 5.03
N HIS A 156 14.22 9.23 5.10
CA HIS A 156 15.42 9.16 4.29
C HIS A 156 16.62 9.66 5.08
N ALA A 157 17.65 8.84 5.18
CA ALA A 157 18.90 9.19 5.83
C ALA A 157 19.95 9.53 4.76
N LEU A 158 20.50 10.74 4.86
CA LEU A 158 21.71 11.12 4.13
C LEU A 158 22.96 10.56 4.82
N ALA A 159 22.90 10.48 6.16
CA ALA A 159 23.89 9.86 7.02
C ALA A 159 23.23 9.36 8.30
N ALA A 160 23.95 8.59 9.13
CA ALA A 160 23.42 8.06 10.39
C ALA A 160 22.98 9.16 11.38
N ASN A 161 23.50 10.38 11.21
CA ASN A 161 23.22 11.57 12.00
C ASN A 161 22.54 12.69 11.18
N ASP A 162 22.02 12.38 9.99
CA ASP A 162 21.33 13.34 9.12
C ASP A 162 20.15 12.62 8.46
N VAL A 163 18.96 12.74 9.09
CA VAL A 163 17.77 11.96 8.71
C VAL A 163 16.56 12.86 8.58
N TYR A 164 15.87 12.79 7.45
CA TYR A 164 14.60 13.45 7.24
C TYR A 164 13.43 12.48 7.40
N ALA A 165 12.36 12.93 8.04
CA ALA A 165 11.12 12.19 8.19
C ALA A 165 9.94 13.09 7.80
N VAL A 166 9.00 12.56 7.03
CA VAL A 166 7.83 13.31 6.56
C VAL A 166 6.54 12.55 6.82
N GLY A 167 5.47 13.29 7.06
CA GLY A 167 4.20 12.68 7.38
C GLY A 167 3.05 13.67 7.47
N GLY A 168 2.01 13.23 8.17
CA GLY A 168 0.86 14.07 8.53
C GLY A 168 -0.05 13.35 9.52
N ALA A 169 -1.16 13.99 9.86
CA ALA A 169 -2.25 13.41 10.64
C ALA A 169 -3.44 13.14 9.72
N SER A 170 -3.78 11.86 9.50
CA SER A 170 -4.90 11.48 8.61
C SER A 170 -4.80 12.05 7.18
N GLY A 171 -3.58 12.21 6.65
CA GLY A 171 -3.34 12.74 5.30
C GLY A 171 -3.39 14.27 5.17
N ARG A 172 -3.51 14.99 6.29
CA ARG A 172 -3.45 16.47 6.39
C ARG A 172 -2.42 16.87 7.44
N ASP A 173 -2.25 18.17 7.65
CA ASP A 173 -1.31 18.77 8.61
C ASP A 173 0.11 18.20 8.39
N GLY A 174 0.56 18.30 7.13
CA GLY A 174 1.86 17.79 6.72
C GLY A 174 3.02 18.43 7.50
N PHE A 175 4.08 17.66 7.70
CA PHE A 175 5.29 18.11 8.39
C PHE A 175 6.54 17.50 7.75
N ILE A 176 7.68 18.17 7.99
CA ILE A 176 9.02 17.63 7.77
C ILE A 176 9.78 17.74 9.09
N TRP A 177 10.42 16.65 9.51
CA TRP A 177 11.33 16.62 10.64
C TRP A 177 12.74 16.29 10.16
N HIS A 178 13.73 16.94 10.75
CA HIS A 178 15.15 16.73 10.48
C HIS A 178 15.88 16.33 11.77
N PHE A 179 16.52 15.16 11.75
CA PHE A 179 17.42 14.70 12.79
C PHE A 179 18.83 15.20 12.51
N ASP A 180 19.36 16.02 13.41
CA ASP A 180 20.67 16.68 13.31
C ASP A 180 21.80 15.90 14.01
N GLY A 181 21.57 14.63 14.32
CA GLY A 181 22.49 13.80 15.10
C GLY A 181 22.19 13.77 16.59
N THR A 182 21.36 14.70 17.07
CA THR A 182 20.95 14.76 18.48
C THR A 182 19.45 14.51 18.63
N SER A 183 18.62 15.20 17.85
CA SER A 183 17.16 15.12 17.99
C SER A 183 16.45 15.46 16.68
N PHE A 184 15.25 14.92 16.49
CA PHE A 184 14.37 15.36 15.41
C PHE A 184 13.78 16.74 15.73
N LYS A 185 13.93 17.68 14.82
CA LYS A 185 13.38 19.05 14.89
C LYS A 185 12.46 19.30 13.70
N GLU A 186 11.46 20.15 13.90
CA GLU A 186 10.54 20.52 12.84
C GLU A 186 11.17 21.52 11.87
N GLU A 187 11.07 21.21 10.57
CA GLU A 187 11.44 22.09 9.47
C GLU A 187 10.22 22.93 9.07
N ARG A 188 10.42 24.24 8.91
CA ARG A 188 9.34 25.14 8.52
C ARG A 188 8.92 24.86 7.07
N LEU A 189 7.63 24.65 6.87
CA LEU A 189 7.06 24.57 5.53
C LEU A 189 6.86 25.96 4.91
N PRO A 190 6.94 26.08 3.56
CA PRO A 190 6.68 27.33 2.87
C PRO A 190 5.26 27.85 3.12
N ASP A 191 5.11 29.17 3.20
CA ASP A 191 3.80 29.80 3.44
C ASP A 191 2.86 29.63 2.21
N ASP A 192 3.45 29.56 1.01
CA ASP A 192 2.80 29.36 -0.29
C ASP A 192 2.54 27.89 -0.66
N LEU A 193 2.67 26.97 0.31
CA LEU A 193 2.35 25.56 0.13
C LEU A 193 0.92 25.38 -0.42
N PRO A 194 0.71 24.56 -1.47
CA PRO A 194 -0.62 24.19 -1.94
C PRO A 194 -1.49 23.69 -0.79
N ARG A 195 -2.75 24.13 -0.74
CA ARG A 195 -3.69 23.73 0.31
C ARG A 195 -4.66 22.69 -0.22
N THR A 196 -5.18 21.86 0.69
CA THR A 196 -6.32 21.00 0.37
C THR A 196 -7.58 21.84 0.10
N ASP A 197 -8.63 21.23 -0.44
CA ASP A 197 -9.93 21.90 -0.66
C ASP A 197 -10.55 22.49 0.61
N LYS A 198 -10.07 22.08 1.79
CA LYS A 198 -10.50 22.56 3.10
C LYS A 198 -9.57 23.63 3.70
N GLY A 199 -8.55 24.05 2.96
CA GLY A 199 -7.57 25.05 3.40
C GLY A 199 -6.45 24.50 4.30
N GLU A 200 -6.39 23.19 4.53
CA GLU A 200 -5.39 22.54 5.38
C GLU A 200 -4.07 22.33 4.62
N SER A 201 -2.93 22.25 5.33
CA SER A 201 -1.68 21.76 4.73
C SER A 201 -1.88 20.29 4.29
N PRO A 202 -1.51 19.91 3.06
CA PRO A 202 -1.57 18.53 2.62
C PRO A 202 -0.55 17.69 3.41
N GLY A 203 -0.88 16.42 3.67
CA GLY A 203 0.08 15.47 4.20
C GLY A 203 1.24 15.25 3.22
N LEU A 204 2.44 15.08 3.75
CA LEU A 204 3.63 14.70 2.98
C LEU A 204 3.84 13.19 3.07
N PHE A 205 4.15 12.57 1.93
CA PHE A 205 4.17 11.11 1.83
C PHE A 205 5.58 10.54 1.74
N LYS A 206 6.51 11.16 1.00
CA LYS A 206 7.89 10.67 0.87
C LYS A 206 8.88 11.80 0.80
N VAL A 207 10.10 11.47 1.21
CA VAL A 207 11.28 12.31 1.15
C VAL A 207 12.42 11.50 0.57
N TRP A 208 13.26 12.16 -0.20
CA TRP A 208 14.48 11.63 -0.76
C TRP A 208 15.54 12.74 -0.77
N GLY A 209 16.81 12.38 -0.61
CA GLY A 209 17.89 13.32 -0.79
C GLY A 209 19.17 12.68 -1.31
N GLU A 210 20.06 13.51 -1.82
CA GLU A 210 21.39 13.12 -2.27
C GLU A 210 22.32 14.31 -2.11
N GLY A 211 23.44 14.13 -1.40
CA GLY A 211 24.36 15.22 -1.10
C GLY A 211 23.67 16.35 -0.33
N ASP A 212 23.60 17.53 -0.96
CA ASP A 212 22.99 18.73 -0.37
C ASP A 212 21.53 18.94 -0.80
N ASP A 213 20.93 18.02 -1.57
CA ASP A 213 19.58 18.13 -2.12
C ASP A 213 18.60 17.29 -1.30
N VAL A 214 17.47 17.89 -0.90
CA VAL A 214 16.37 17.21 -0.21
C VAL A 214 15.06 17.57 -0.87
N TRP A 215 14.30 16.54 -1.26
CA TRP A 215 13.04 16.61 -1.96
C TRP A 215 11.95 15.91 -1.18
N ALA A 216 10.76 16.51 -1.09
CA ALA A 216 9.60 15.90 -0.48
C ALA A 216 8.36 16.06 -1.35
N VAL A 217 7.46 15.08 -1.31
CA VAL A 217 6.22 15.09 -2.08
C VAL A 217 5.01 14.74 -1.23
N GLY A 218 3.84 15.21 -1.64
CA GLY A 218 2.62 15.12 -0.83
C GLY A 218 1.31 15.19 -1.61
N GLY A 219 0.23 15.39 -0.85
CA GLY A 219 -1.09 15.70 -1.41
C GLY A 219 -1.11 17.04 -2.17
N ALA A 220 -2.20 17.28 -2.89
CA ALA A 220 -2.41 18.52 -3.67
C ALA A 220 -1.27 18.84 -4.66
N GLY A 221 -0.66 17.82 -5.26
CA GLY A 221 0.47 17.98 -6.19
C GLY A 221 1.73 18.56 -5.57
N THR A 222 1.86 18.53 -4.23
CA THR A 222 2.98 19.15 -3.52
C THR A 222 4.31 18.52 -3.91
N VAL A 223 5.25 19.38 -4.35
CA VAL A 223 6.67 19.08 -4.49
C VAL A 223 7.45 20.16 -3.77
N LEU A 224 8.32 19.75 -2.85
CA LEU A 224 9.19 20.62 -2.07
C LEU A 224 10.64 20.29 -2.37
N HIS A 225 11.47 21.32 -2.44
CA HIS A 225 12.92 21.21 -2.61
C HIS A 225 13.65 22.09 -1.60
N LYS A 226 14.73 21.57 -1.03
CA LYS A 226 15.65 22.28 -0.16
C LYS A 226 17.08 21.93 -0.56
N LYS A 227 17.93 22.96 -0.65
CA LYS A 227 19.39 22.80 -0.60
C LYS A 227 19.88 22.89 0.85
N LYS A 228 20.94 22.17 1.20
CA LYS A 228 21.52 22.17 2.55
C LYS A 228 21.80 23.58 3.04
N GLY A 229 21.40 23.86 4.28
CA GLY A 229 21.50 25.20 4.89
C GLY A 229 20.43 26.21 4.45
N GLY A 230 19.62 25.89 3.44
CA GLY A 230 18.46 26.70 3.02
C GLY A 230 17.15 26.29 3.70
N ALA A 231 16.04 26.88 3.25
CA ALA A 231 14.68 26.46 3.61
C ALA A 231 14.06 25.64 2.48
N PHE A 232 13.03 24.86 2.79
CA PHE A 232 12.19 24.27 1.76
C PHE A 232 11.47 25.36 0.96
N LYS A 233 11.29 25.11 -0.34
CA LYS A 233 10.48 25.91 -1.25
C LYS A 233 9.59 25.00 -2.11
N VAL A 234 8.48 25.55 -2.60
CA VAL A 234 7.58 24.87 -3.52
C VAL A 234 8.17 24.84 -4.92
N VAL A 235 8.18 23.66 -5.54
CA VAL A 235 8.45 23.48 -6.97
C VAL A 235 7.11 23.25 -7.68
N PRO A 236 6.69 24.12 -8.62
CA PRO A 236 5.41 23.97 -9.31
C PRO A 236 5.36 22.67 -10.14
N SER A 237 4.59 21.70 -9.67
CA SER A 237 4.49 20.36 -10.29
C SER A 237 3.60 20.32 -11.53
N GLY A 238 2.69 21.29 -11.68
CA GLY A 238 1.69 21.33 -12.74
C GLY A 238 0.54 20.32 -12.59
N VAL A 239 0.48 19.62 -11.45
CA VAL A 239 -0.55 18.61 -11.14
C VAL A 239 -1.21 18.92 -9.79
N THR A 240 -2.40 18.38 -9.55
CA THR A 240 -3.10 18.52 -8.26
C THR A 240 -3.32 17.19 -7.56
N GLU A 241 -3.08 16.08 -8.26
CA GLU A 241 -3.15 14.74 -7.72
C GLU A 241 -2.12 14.50 -6.61
N THR A 242 -2.38 13.52 -5.75
CA THR A 242 -1.42 13.14 -4.70
C THR A 242 -0.20 12.50 -5.32
N LEU A 243 0.99 12.94 -4.89
CA LEU A 243 2.27 12.33 -5.22
C LEU A 243 2.70 11.44 -4.04
N PHE A 244 2.83 10.14 -4.30
CA PHE A 244 3.06 9.11 -3.29
C PHE A 244 4.52 8.79 -3.06
N THR A 245 5.39 8.91 -4.07
CA THR A 245 6.83 8.65 -3.92
C THR A 245 7.68 9.63 -4.72
N VAL A 246 8.84 9.97 -4.14
CA VAL A 246 9.91 10.72 -4.79
C VAL A 246 11.22 9.96 -4.66
N HIS A 247 12.00 9.91 -5.74
CA HIS A 247 13.36 9.40 -5.74
C HIS A 247 14.16 10.05 -6.87
N GLY A 248 15.46 10.25 -6.70
CA GLY A 248 16.32 10.83 -7.73
C GLY A 248 17.61 10.06 -7.95
N THR A 249 18.35 10.49 -8.97
CA THR A 249 19.72 10.03 -9.29
C THR A 249 20.32 11.01 -10.30
N GLY A 250 21.59 11.36 -10.15
CA GLY A 250 22.35 12.08 -11.19
C GLY A 250 21.71 13.39 -11.65
N GLY A 251 21.16 14.18 -10.72
CA GLY A 251 20.52 15.46 -11.02
C GLY A 251 19.11 15.38 -11.62
N LYS A 252 18.52 14.19 -11.70
CA LYS A 252 17.11 13.99 -12.04
C LYS A 252 16.33 13.48 -10.84
N VAL A 253 15.14 14.03 -10.64
CA VAL A 253 14.21 13.65 -9.57
C VAL A 253 12.91 13.18 -10.19
N TYR A 254 12.37 12.09 -9.67
CA TYR A 254 11.16 11.45 -10.17
C TYR A 254 10.11 11.45 -9.08
N ALA A 255 8.93 11.98 -9.39
CA ALA A 255 7.78 11.98 -8.49
C ALA A 255 6.62 11.22 -9.13
N VAL A 256 6.04 10.26 -8.42
CA VAL A 256 4.92 9.45 -8.94
C VAL A 256 3.73 9.47 -8.00
N GLY A 257 2.54 9.32 -8.57
CA GLY A 257 1.31 9.29 -7.81
C GLY A 257 0.07 9.12 -8.68
N GLY A 258 -0.96 9.88 -8.36
CA GLY A 258 -2.20 9.93 -9.12
C GLY A 258 -3.44 9.51 -8.32
N ALA A 259 -4.51 9.23 -9.05
CA ALA A 259 -5.77 8.69 -8.54
C ALA A 259 -6.26 7.58 -9.48
N SER A 260 -7.40 7.76 -10.15
CA SER A 260 -7.86 6.83 -11.19
C SER A 260 -6.91 6.77 -12.39
N ASN A 261 -6.18 7.86 -12.65
CA ASN A 261 -5.07 7.93 -13.59
C ASN A 261 -3.77 8.10 -12.79
N GLY A 262 -2.75 7.32 -13.12
CA GLY A 262 -1.42 7.47 -12.55
C GLY A 262 -0.69 8.68 -13.12
N ARG A 263 0.18 9.25 -12.29
CA ARG A 263 1.04 10.38 -12.62
C ARG A 263 2.50 10.01 -12.41
N ALA A 264 3.35 10.47 -13.30
CA ALA A 264 4.79 10.42 -13.15
C ALA A 264 5.43 11.69 -13.73
N LEU A 265 6.28 12.32 -12.94
CA LEU A 265 6.99 13.56 -13.26
C LEU A 265 8.49 13.29 -13.22
N GLU A 266 9.22 13.83 -14.18
CA GLU A 266 10.68 14.01 -14.11
C GLU A 266 10.96 15.49 -13.86
N ILE A 267 11.86 15.75 -12.92
CA ILE A 267 12.26 17.09 -12.50
C ILE A 267 13.76 17.20 -12.68
N ASP A 268 14.21 18.24 -13.36
CA ASP A 268 15.62 18.59 -13.41
C ASP A 268 16.01 19.29 -12.10
N ALA A 269 16.91 18.72 -11.32
CA ALA A 269 17.20 19.21 -9.97
C ALA A 269 17.90 20.59 -9.97
N ALA A 270 18.59 20.95 -11.06
CA ALA A 270 19.31 22.21 -11.16
C ALA A 270 18.39 23.36 -11.57
N THR A 271 17.49 23.11 -12.53
CA THR A 271 16.58 24.13 -13.09
C THR A 271 15.17 24.08 -12.51
N GLU A 272 14.84 23.01 -11.78
CA GLU A 272 13.51 22.72 -11.21
C GLU A 272 12.41 22.62 -12.28
N THR A 273 12.82 22.37 -13.53
CA THR A 273 11.88 22.21 -14.64
C THR A 273 11.21 20.84 -14.56
N VAL A 274 9.88 20.84 -14.65
CA VAL A 274 9.05 19.65 -14.52
C VAL A 274 8.56 19.17 -15.89
N ARG A 275 8.71 17.87 -16.15
CA ARG A 275 8.23 17.19 -17.35
C ARG A 275 7.31 16.03 -16.98
N ASP A 276 6.13 15.97 -17.59
CA ASP A 276 5.22 14.82 -17.47
C ASP A 276 5.77 13.62 -18.26
N ILE A 277 6.02 12.52 -17.54
CA ILE A 277 6.51 11.25 -18.07
C ILE A 277 5.52 10.11 -17.85
N SER A 278 4.25 10.44 -17.56
CA SER A 278 3.20 9.48 -17.23
C SER A 278 2.97 8.49 -18.38
N PRO A 279 2.92 7.18 -18.08
CA PRO A 279 2.48 6.19 -19.06
C PRO A 279 1.04 6.47 -19.50
N THR A 280 0.72 6.16 -20.75
CA THR A 280 -0.64 6.29 -21.28
C THR A 280 -1.59 5.30 -20.59
N ASP A 281 -2.81 5.74 -20.25
CA ASP A 281 -3.90 4.93 -19.66
C ASP A 281 -3.48 4.12 -18.42
N THR A 282 -2.53 4.65 -17.66
CA THR A 282 -2.05 3.98 -16.45
C THR A 282 -2.98 4.21 -15.27
N ALA A 283 -3.19 3.15 -14.48
CA ALA A 283 -3.76 3.28 -13.14
C ALA A 283 -2.73 3.92 -12.18
N LEU A 284 -3.12 4.06 -10.92
CA LEU A 284 -2.30 4.66 -9.86
C LEU A 284 -0.87 4.07 -9.82
N ILE A 285 0.12 4.96 -9.76
CA ILE A 285 1.53 4.61 -9.52
C ILE A 285 1.88 5.01 -8.08
N GLN A 286 2.48 4.11 -7.31
CA GLN A 286 2.76 4.35 -5.89
C GLN A 286 4.25 4.38 -5.58
N GLY A 287 5.05 3.53 -6.22
CA GLY A 287 6.49 3.43 -5.99
C GLY A 287 7.29 3.91 -7.20
N VAL A 288 8.40 4.61 -6.95
CA VAL A 288 9.44 4.88 -7.94
C VAL A 288 10.81 4.75 -7.29
N PHE A 289 11.77 4.20 -8.02
CA PHE A 289 13.17 4.17 -7.63
C PHE A 289 14.04 4.39 -8.85
N ALA A 290 15.06 5.22 -8.71
CA ALA A 290 15.98 5.56 -9.77
C ALA A 290 17.42 5.27 -9.32
N ARG A 291 18.21 4.66 -10.19
CA ARG A 291 19.64 4.41 -9.97
C ARG A 291 20.39 4.46 -11.29
N GLY A 292 21.38 5.33 -11.38
CA GLY A 292 22.11 5.54 -12.62
C GLY A 292 21.15 5.97 -13.73
N SER A 293 21.12 5.25 -14.85
CA SER A 293 20.19 5.51 -15.96
C SER A 293 18.88 4.74 -15.87
N ARG A 294 18.65 3.94 -14.82
CA ARG A 294 17.47 3.07 -14.69
C ARG A 294 16.46 3.69 -13.73
N VAL A 295 15.20 3.73 -14.17
CA VAL A 295 14.07 4.18 -13.35
C VAL A 295 12.99 3.12 -13.44
N PHE A 296 12.60 2.59 -12.29
CA PHE A 296 11.48 1.65 -12.17
C PHE A 296 10.37 2.32 -11.38
N ALA A 297 9.14 2.11 -11.82
CA ALA A 297 7.95 2.52 -11.09
C ALA A 297 6.98 1.35 -10.97
N ALA A 298 6.17 1.35 -9.92
CA ALA A 298 5.22 0.27 -9.65
C ALA A 298 3.92 0.79 -9.05
N GLY A 299 2.83 0.07 -9.25
CA GLY A 299 1.52 0.54 -8.81
C GLY A 299 0.40 -0.48 -8.95
N GLU A 300 -0.81 0.05 -9.12
CA GLU A 300 -2.06 -0.69 -9.10
C GLU A 300 -2.08 -1.81 -10.13
N ARG A 301 -2.79 -2.90 -9.80
CA ARG A 301 -2.87 -4.16 -10.56
C ARG A 301 -1.55 -4.93 -10.59
N GLY A 302 -0.59 -4.57 -9.73
CA GLY A 302 0.71 -5.21 -9.65
C GLY A 302 1.58 -4.95 -10.89
N LEU A 303 1.39 -3.79 -11.53
CA LEU A 303 2.16 -3.42 -12.72
C LEU A 303 3.48 -2.78 -12.36
N VAL A 304 4.50 -3.08 -13.17
CA VAL A 304 5.84 -2.47 -13.10
C VAL A 304 6.19 -1.83 -14.44
N TYR A 305 6.70 -0.61 -14.36
CA TYR A 305 7.08 0.25 -15.46
C TYR A 305 8.57 0.56 -15.40
N GLU A 306 9.18 0.82 -16.55
CA GLU A 306 10.57 1.24 -16.67
C GLU A 306 10.67 2.46 -17.59
N MET A 307 11.60 3.35 -17.27
CA MET A 307 12.05 4.38 -18.21
C MET A 307 13.10 3.75 -19.13
N LYS A 308 12.76 3.61 -20.42
CA LYS A 308 13.75 3.19 -21.41
C LYS A 308 14.84 4.26 -21.53
N LEU A 309 16.07 3.86 -21.82
CA LEU A 309 17.16 4.79 -22.10
C LEU A 309 16.76 5.75 -23.25
N GLY A 310 16.83 7.06 -23.00
CA GLY A 310 16.38 8.09 -23.95
C GLY A 310 14.86 8.15 -24.16
N GLY A 311 14.07 7.44 -23.35
CA GLY A 311 12.61 7.41 -23.43
C GLY A 311 11.96 8.71 -22.94
N ALA A 312 10.86 9.10 -23.58
CA ALA A 312 10.09 10.28 -23.17
C ALA A 312 9.08 10.01 -22.04
N LYS A 313 8.72 8.74 -21.80
CA LYS A 313 7.70 8.31 -20.84
C LYS A 313 8.10 6.99 -20.19
N LEU A 314 7.60 6.76 -18.98
CA LEU A 314 7.56 5.41 -18.41
C LEU A 314 6.69 4.51 -19.28
N VAL A 315 7.13 3.28 -19.48
CA VAL A 315 6.37 2.25 -20.21
C VAL A 315 6.30 0.98 -19.39
N PRO A 316 5.24 0.15 -19.54
CA PRO A 316 5.21 -1.16 -18.91
C PRO A 316 6.47 -1.95 -19.27
N THR A 317 7.06 -2.61 -18.27
CA THR A 317 8.18 -3.53 -18.49
C THR A 317 7.76 -4.65 -19.45
N LEU A 318 8.72 -5.15 -20.23
CA LEU A 318 8.47 -6.17 -21.26
C LEU A 318 7.84 -7.45 -20.67
N THR A 319 8.28 -7.83 -19.47
CA THR A 319 7.68 -8.89 -18.67
C THR A 319 7.20 -8.30 -17.36
N GLN A 320 6.07 -8.79 -16.85
CA GLN A 320 5.46 -8.32 -15.59
C GLN A 320 5.64 -9.36 -14.48
N PRO A 321 5.63 -8.95 -13.21
CA PRO A 321 5.57 -9.87 -12.08
C PRO A 321 4.39 -10.85 -12.15
N THR A 322 4.62 -12.08 -11.71
CA THR A 322 3.56 -13.10 -11.60
C THR A 322 2.78 -13.00 -10.28
N VAL A 323 3.42 -12.52 -9.21
CA VAL A 323 2.80 -12.20 -7.91
C VAL A 323 1.52 -11.39 -8.11
N LYS A 324 0.41 -11.90 -7.55
CA LYS A 324 -0.89 -11.22 -7.58
C LYS A 324 -1.06 -10.35 -6.34
N VAL A 325 -0.96 -9.04 -6.52
CA VAL A 325 -1.24 -8.03 -5.49
C VAL A 325 -2.24 -7.00 -6.04
N GLN A 326 -2.97 -6.32 -5.15
CA GLN A 326 -3.80 -5.18 -5.54
C GLN A 326 -2.93 -4.05 -6.12
N SER A 327 -1.78 -3.80 -5.50
CA SER A 327 -0.81 -2.82 -5.98
C SER A 327 0.58 -3.11 -5.39
N PHE A 328 1.63 -2.83 -6.18
CA PHE A 328 2.98 -2.68 -5.66
C PHE A 328 3.16 -1.27 -5.12
N HIS A 329 3.44 -1.15 -3.83
CA HIS A 329 3.57 0.13 -3.14
C HIS A 329 4.97 0.74 -3.30
N ALA A 330 6.00 -0.10 -3.37
CA ALA A 330 7.38 0.33 -3.49
C ALA A 330 8.19 -0.57 -4.44
N THR A 331 9.25 0.00 -4.99
CA THR A 331 10.26 -0.71 -5.77
C THR A 331 11.65 -0.24 -5.32
N TRP A 332 12.67 -1.08 -5.46
CA TRP A 332 14.05 -0.77 -5.15
C TRP A 332 14.98 -1.43 -6.17
N ILE A 333 16.04 -0.72 -6.57
CA ILE A 333 17.06 -1.20 -7.51
C ILE A 333 18.36 -1.39 -6.75
N ALA A 334 18.86 -2.62 -6.74
CA ALA A 334 20.17 -2.96 -6.20
C ALA A 334 21.29 -2.31 -7.04
N PRO A 335 22.45 -2.00 -6.44
CA PRO A 335 23.63 -1.58 -7.20
C PRO A 335 23.97 -2.50 -8.37
N GLU A 336 23.74 -3.80 -8.21
CA GLU A 336 24.00 -4.85 -9.21
C GLU A 336 22.90 -4.97 -10.28
N GLY A 337 21.80 -4.22 -10.14
CA GLY A 337 20.73 -4.13 -11.13
C GLY A 337 19.51 -5.01 -10.86
N ASP A 338 19.51 -5.84 -9.82
CA ASP A 338 18.30 -6.53 -9.35
C ASP A 338 17.22 -5.51 -9.00
N VAL A 339 15.96 -5.83 -9.32
CA VAL A 339 14.81 -4.99 -8.93
C VAL A 339 13.90 -5.79 -8.01
N ILE A 340 13.47 -5.18 -6.91
CA ILE A 340 12.50 -5.79 -5.99
C ILE A 340 11.29 -4.86 -5.91
N ALA A 341 10.10 -5.41 -6.13
CA ALA A 341 8.82 -4.73 -5.94
C ALA A 341 8.03 -5.39 -4.80
N VAL A 342 7.50 -4.57 -3.90
CA VAL A 342 6.73 -5.04 -2.73
C VAL A 342 5.37 -4.36 -2.66
N GLY A 343 4.38 -5.11 -2.19
CA GLY A 343 3.00 -4.65 -2.20
C GLY A 343 2.04 -5.59 -1.49
N GLY A 344 0.77 -5.46 -1.85
CA GLY A 344 -0.35 -6.24 -1.30
C GLY A 344 -1.67 -5.51 -1.55
N GLU A 345 -2.63 -5.68 -0.64
CA GLU A 345 -3.87 -4.90 -0.54
C GLU A 345 -3.61 -3.53 0.11
N VAL A 346 -2.83 -2.69 -0.56
CA VAL A 346 -2.37 -1.39 -0.03
C VAL A 346 -3.32 -0.23 -0.32
N LEU A 347 -4.38 -0.46 -1.09
CA LEU A 347 -5.47 0.52 -1.32
C LEU A 347 -6.69 0.20 -0.45
N SER A 348 -6.56 -0.77 0.44
CA SER A 348 -7.55 -1.11 1.44
C SER A 348 -6.96 -0.87 2.84
N PRO A 349 -7.76 -0.44 3.82
CA PRO A 349 -7.25 -0.32 5.18
C PRO A 349 -6.93 -1.68 5.82
N ALA A 350 -7.22 -2.81 5.16
CA ALA A 350 -6.83 -4.10 5.67
C ALA A 350 -5.30 -4.28 5.58
N LEU A 351 -4.62 -3.67 4.59
CA LEU A 351 -3.17 -3.81 4.39
C LEU A 351 -2.72 -5.27 4.48
N ALA A 352 -3.31 -6.15 3.66
CA ALA A 352 -3.13 -7.60 3.72
C ALA A 352 -2.54 -8.16 2.42
N ALA A 353 -2.44 -9.49 2.34
CA ALA A 353 -2.04 -10.24 1.14
C ALA A 353 -0.72 -9.72 0.52
N GLY A 354 0.31 -9.61 1.35
CA GLY A 354 1.61 -9.10 0.93
C GLY A 354 2.29 -9.95 -0.13
N GLY A 355 3.00 -9.29 -1.03
CA GLY A 355 3.76 -9.92 -2.09
C GLY A 355 5.12 -9.28 -2.28
N VAL A 356 6.10 -10.10 -2.68
CA VAL A 356 7.45 -9.67 -3.08
C VAL A 356 7.77 -10.29 -4.43
N ALA A 357 8.04 -9.43 -5.41
CA ALA A 357 8.51 -9.83 -6.72
C ALA A 357 9.97 -9.38 -6.91
N HIS A 358 10.79 -10.25 -7.49
CA HIS A 358 12.19 -9.98 -7.78
C HIS A 358 12.47 -10.15 -9.28
N PHE A 359 13.20 -9.22 -9.86
CA PHE A 359 13.72 -9.29 -11.21
C PHE A 359 15.24 -9.36 -11.16
N GLY A 360 15.82 -10.42 -11.72
CA GLY A 360 17.27 -10.60 -11.80
C GLY A 360 17.64 -11.93 -12.45
N ASP A 361 18.94 -12.21 -12.48
CA ASP A 361 19.51 -13.43 -13.05
C ASP A 361 19.40 -14.64 -12.10
N ARG A 362 19.30 -14.41 -10.79
CA ARG A 362 19.24 -15.46 -9.77
C ARG A 362 17.87 -15.65 -9.14
N GLU A 363 17.70 -16.78 -8.47
CA GLU A 363 16.56 -17.01 -7.59
C GLU A 363 16.89 -16.54 -6.17
N LEU A 364 15.91 -15.91 -5.52
CA LEU A 364 15.97 -15.60 -4.09
C LEU A 364 15.18 -16.65 -3.30
N PRO A 365 15.61 -16.99 -2.07
CA PRO A 365 14.81 -17.83 -1.19
C PRO A 365 13.44 -17.20 -0.93
N ARG A 366 12.42 -18.02 -0.74
CA ARG A 366 11.06 -17.53 -0.49
C ARG A 366 10.91 -17.00 0.93
N ILE A 367 10.13 -15.94 1.09
CA ILE A 367 9.55 -15.58 2.40
C ILE A 367 8.31 -16.45 2.56
N LEU A 368 8.37 -17.41 3.48
CA LEU A 368 7.23 -18.23 3.81
C LEU A 368 6.35 -17.46 4.79
N ALA A 369 5.04 -17.46 4.55
CA ALA A 369 4.11 -17.12 5.62
C ALA A 369 4.38 -18.09 6.79
N PRO A 370 4.32 -17.64 8.06
CA PRO A 370 4.29 -18.57 9.16
C PRO A 370 3.20 -19.59 8.85
N ALA A 371 3.53 -20.88 8.95
CA ALA A 371 2.52 -21.91 8.87
C ALA A 371 1.40 -21.49 9.84
N PRO A 372 0.11 -21.52 9.45
CA PRO A 372 -0.95 -21.35 10.43
C PRO A 372 -0.61 -22.32 11.56
N ASP A 373 -0.52 -21.84 12.80
CA ASP A 373 -0.07 -22.65 13.93
C ASP A 373 -0.78 -23.99 13.88
N ALA A 374 -0.07 -25.00 13.37
CA ALA A 374 -0.47 -26.36 13.52
C ALA A 374 -0.12 -26.64 14.97
N GLY A 375 -1.07 -26.33 15.86
CA GLY A 375 -1.24 -27.18 17.02
C GLY A 375 -1.20 -28.64 16.55
N PRO A 376 -0.86 -29.59 17.43
CA PRO A 376 -0.52 -30.97 17.07
C PRO A 376 -1.56 -31.74 16.22
N ASP A 377 -2.70 -31.15 15.89
CA ASP A 377 -3.84 -31.78 15.26
C ASP A 377 -4.18 -31.27 13.85
N GLY A 378 -3.39 -30.36 13.25
CA GLY A 378 -3.53 -30.02 11.82
C GLY A 378 -4.88 -29.43 11.37
N GLU A 379 -5.75 -29.04 12.32
CA GLU A 379 -6.99 -28.35 12.03
C GLU A 379 -6.78 -26.84 12.13
N THR A 380 -7.25 -26.08 11.14
CA THR A 380 -7.32 -24.62 11.19
C THR A 380 -8.03 -24.23 12.50
N PRO A 381 -7.43 -23.41 13.38
CA PRO A 381 -8.08 -23.05 14.63
C PRO A 381 -9.46 -22.46 14.33
N GLN A 382 -10.52 -23.16 14.74
CA GLN A 382 -11.86 -22.64 14.56
C GLN A 382 -11.95 -21.34 15.36
N ALA A 383 -12.45 -20.28 14.74
CA ALA A 383 -12.71 -19.05 15.46
C ALA A 383 -13.74 -19.34 16.56
N VAL A 384 -13.34 -19.26 17.83
CA VAL A 384 -14.21 -19.49 18.99
C VAL A 384 -14.66 -18.15 19.56
N CYS A 385 -15.95 -18.03 19.86
CA CYS A 385 -16.46 -16.85 20.55
C CYS A 385 -16.11 -16.91 22.05
N PRO A 386 -15.51 -15.85 22.64
CA PRO A 386 -15.25 -15.82 24.08
C PRO A 386 -16.56 -15.93 24.90
N PRO A 387 -16.62 -16.72 25.99
CA PRO A 387 -17.82 -16.89 26.80
C PRO A 387 -18.42 -15.57 27.31
N ALA A 388 -17.57 -14.60 27.67
CA ALA A 388 -18.01 -13.27 28.10
C ALA A 388 -18.78 -12.51 27.02
N VAL A 389 -18.42 -12.69 25.74
CA VAL A 389 -19.10 -12.06 24.60
C VAL A 389 -20.46 -12.72 24.33
N ILE A 390 -20.57 -14.03 24.57
CA ILE A 390 -21.84 -14.76 24.45
C ILE A 390 -22.81 -14.27 25.55
N ALA A 391 -22.32 -14.12 26.78
CA ALA A 391 -23.11 -13.70 27.93
C ALA A 391 -23.51 -12.21 27.92
N GLU A 392 -22.81 -11.38 27.15
CA GLU A 392 -23.06 -9.94 27.10
C GLU A 392 -24.49 -9.63 26.64
N GLY A 393 -25.19 -8.79 27.40
CA GLY A 393 -26.59 -8.45 27.16
C GLY A 393 -27.60 -9.58 27.38
N ALA A 394 -27.23 -10.74 27.92
CA ALA A 394 -28.14 -11.88 28.12
C ALA A 394 -29.34 -11.57 29.04
N THR A 395 -29.17 -10.62 29.98
CA THR A 395 -30.21 -10.14 30.90
C THR A 395 -30.99 -8.94 30.38
N LYS A 396 -30.75 -8.51 29.14
CA LYS A 396 -31.38 -7.34 28.51
C LYS A 396 -32.40 -7.77 27.45
N SER A 397 -33.06 -6.80 26.81
CA SER A 397 -33.92 -7.08 25.67
C SER A 397 -33.15 -7.75 24.52
N ILE A 398 -33.83 -8.53 23.71
CA ILE A 398 -33.18 -9.25 22.60
C ILE A 398 -32.50 -8.29 21.60
N ALA A 399 -33.12 -7.14 21.33
CA ALA A 399 -32.52 -6.09 20.51
C ALA A 399 -31.24 -5.54 21.14
N ARG A 400 -31.20 -5.36 22.47
CA ARG A 400 -29.98 -4.93 23.15
C ARG A 400 -28.88 -5.98 23.06
N ARG A 401 -29.23 -7.27 23.22
CA ARG A 401 -28.27 -8.37 23.10
C ARG A 401 -27.62 -8.41 21.71
N TRP A 402 -28.39 -8.24 20.64
CA TRP A 402 -27.85 -8.15 19.28
C TRP A 402 -27.07 -6.85 19.01
N ASN A 403 -27.45 -5.73 19.65
CA ASN A 403 -26.66 -4.51 19.61
C ASN A 403 -25.27 -4.70 20.25
N GLU A 404 -25.15 -5.47 21.32
CA GLU A 404 -23.83 -5.78 21.91
C GLU A 404 -22.97 -6.59 20.94
N GLN A 405 -23.56 -7.55 20.21
CA GLN A 405 -22.84 -8.29 19.17
C GLN A 405 -22.38 -7.39 18.02
N LEU A 406 -23.24 -6.47 17.58
CA LEU A 406 -22.88 -5.47 16.57
C LEU A 406 -21.77 -4.53 17.06
N VAL A 407 -21.86 -3.99 18.27
CA VAL A 407 -20.82 -3.12 18.86
C VAL A 407 -19.51 -3.87 19.04
N ALA A 408 -19.55 -5.13 19.49
CA ALA A 408 -18.36 -5.97 19.58
C ALA A 408 -17.73 -6.21 18.21
N SER A 409 -18.53 -6.31 17.15
CA SER A 409 -18.05 -6.44 15.78
C SER A 409 -17.44 -5.15 15.24
N ILE A 410 -18.02 -3.98 15.58
CA ILE A 410 -17.43 -2.67 15.28
C ILE A 410 -16.07 -2.50 15.97
N ARG A 411 -15.92 -2.99 17.22
CA ARG A 411 -14.64 -2.95 17.96
C ARG A 411 -13.56 -3.86 17.35
N ARG A 412 -13.97 -4.96 16.70
CA ARG A 412 -13.06 -5.90 16.02
C ARG A 412 -12.72 -5.47 14.61
N ASP A 413 -13.68 -4.85 13.92
CA ASP A 413 -13.49 -4.36 12.58
C ASP A 413 -12.72 -3.04 12.57
N ILE A 414 -12.16 -2.71 11.42
CA ILE A 414 -11.43 -1.47 11.22
C ILE A 414 -12.39 -0.25 11.29
N PRO A 415 -11.95 0.91 11.81
CA PRO A 415 -12.79 2.10 11.90
C PRO A 415 -13.27 2.58 10.52
N ARG A 416 -14.56 2.36 10.23
CA ARG A 416 -15.24 2.81 9.00
C ARG A 416 -16.59 3.46 9.34
N PRO A 417 -16.60 4.73 9.80
CA PRO A 417 -17.80 5.35 10.39
C PRO A 417 -19.04 5.28 9.49
N THR A 418 -18.90 5.49 8.17
CA THR A 418 -20.03 5.42 7.22
C THR A 418 -20.53 3.99 6.99
N VAL A 419 -19.67 2.98 7.05
CA VAL A 419 -20.04 1.57 6.93
C VAL A 419 -20.72 1.10 8.21
N HIS A 420 -20.15 1.41 9.36
CA HIS A 420 -20.70 1.05 10.67
C HIS A 420 -22.05 1.73 10.93
N ALA A 421 -22.21 3.01 10.55
CA ALA A 421 -23.49 3.71 10.61
C ALA A 421 -24.56 3.02 9.76
N ARG A 422 -24.20 2.57 8.55
CA ARG A 422 -25.12 1.82 7.68
C ARG A 422 -25.47 0.45 8.25
N ASN A 423 -24.52 -0.24 8.86
CA ASN A 423 -24.77 -1.53 9.53
C ASN A 423 -25.68 -1.37 10.75
N LEU A 424 -25.47 -0.31 11.55
CA LEU A 424 -26.33 0.08 12.67
C LEU A 424 -27.76 0.35 12.21
N PHE A 425 -27.94 1.17 11.16
CA PHE A 425 -29.26 1.45 10.61
C PHE A 425 -29.96 0.19 10.11
N HIS A 426 -29.32 -0.62 9.26
CA HIS A 426 -29.94 -1.82 8.71
C HIS A 426 -30.26 -2.87 9.77
N SER A 427 -29.40 -3.05 10.76
CA SER A 427 -29.66 -4.00 11.85
C SER A 427 -30.84 -3.51 12.69
N SER A 428 -30.89 -2.21 13.01
CA SER A 428 -32.03 -1.61 13.72
C SER A 428 -33.33 -1.74 12.94
N ALA A 429 -33.33 -1.45 11.64
CA ALA A 429 -34.52 -1.53 10.80
C ALA A 429 -35.00 -2.98 10.64
N ALA A 430 -34.09 -3.94 10.44
CA ALA A 430 -34.46 -5.35 10.34
C ALA A 430 -35.06 -5.90 11.65
N MET A 431 -34.49 -5.51 12.81
CA MET A 431 -35.07 -5.88 14.10
C MET A 431 -36.42 -5.19 14.36
N TRP A 432 -36.61 -3.96 13.90
CA TRP A 432 -37.89 -3.25 13.98
C TRP A 432 -38.96 -3.94 13.13
N ASP A 433 -38.67 -4.26 11.88
CA ASP A 433 -39.60 -4.92 10.97
C ASP A 433 -40.02 -6.29 11.50
N ALA A 434 -39.07 -7.06 12.05
CA ALA A 434 -39.36 -8.34 12.69
C ALA A 434 -40.27 -8.20 13.91
N TRP A 435 -40.15 -7.11 14.69
CA TRP A 435 -41.02 -6.83 15.82
C TRP A 435 -42.41 -6.36 15.39
N ALA A 436 -42.46 -5.44 14.42
CA ALA A 436 -43.66 -4.79 13.91
C ALA A 436 -44.57 -5.76 13.17
N ALA A 437 -44.02 -6.80 12.55
CA ALA A 437 -44.79 -7.86 11.90
C ALA A 437 -45.82 -8.52 12.84
N TYR A 438 -45.51 -8.63 14.14
CA TYR A 438 -46.44 -9.18 15.14
C TYR A 438 -47.21 -8.09 15.93
N ASP A 439 -47.05 -6.81 15.57
CA ASP A 439 -47.85 -5.73 16.13
C ASP A 439 -49.17 -5.55 15.36
N THR A 440 -50.20 -5.04 16.02
CA THR A 440 -51.50 -4.79 15.39
C THR A 440 -51.58 -3.42 14.72
N THR A 441 -50.65 -2.51 15.03
CA THR A 441 -50.72 -1.10 14.59
C THR A 441 -49.42 -0.55 14.02
N ALA A 442 -48.25 -1.03 14.47
CA ALA A 442 -46.97 -0.49 14.05
C ALA A 442 -46.60 -0.94 12.63
N ASP A 443 -46.19 -0.04 11.75
CA ASP A 443 -45.65 -0.40 10.42
C ASP A 443 -44.12 -0.59 10.47
N GLY A 444 -43.62 -1.56 9.70
CA GLY A 444 -42.20 -1.72 9.47
C GLY A 444 -41.64 -0.64 8.53
N VAL A 445 -40.32 -0.47 8.57
CA VAL A 445 -39.54 0.41 7.70
C VAL A 445 -39.55 -0.09 6.26
N PHE A 446 -39.43 -1.40 6.03
CA PHE A 446 -39.41 -2.01 4.70
C PHE A 446 -40.58 -2.98 4.47
N LEU A 447 -41.02 -3.68 5.50
CA LEU A 447 -42.10 -4.68 5.42
C LEU A 447 -43.36 -4.22 6.17
N ARG A 448 -44.53 -4.54 5.62
CA ARG A 448 -45.85 -4.25 6.23
C ARG A 448 -46.69 -5.51 6.47
N GLU A 449 -46.13 -6.68 6.18
CA GLU A 449 -46.79 -7.96 6.38
C GLU A 449 -47.02 -8.20 7.86
N ARG A 450 -48.17 -8.79 8.18
CA ARG A 450 -48.60 -9.08 9.55
C ARG A 450 -48.50 -10.59 9.80
N GLN A 451 -48.03 -10.93 10.99
CA GLN A 451 -47.86 -12.30 11.45
C GLN A 451 -48.61 -12.48 12.77
N THR A 452 -49.11 -13.69 12.99
CA THR A 452 -49.79 -14.08 14.23
C THR A 452 -49.06 -15.26 14.86
N ALA A 453 -49.06 -15.31 16.19
CA ALA A 453 -48.47 -16.40 16.94
C ALA A 453 -49.27 -16.62 18.23
N ALA A 454 -49.28 -17.86 18.72
CA ALA A 454 -49.87 -18.18 20.02
C ALA A 454 -49.12 -17.49 21.17
N ASP A 455 -47.78 -17.43 21.06
CA ASP A 455 -46.92 -16.62 21.94
C ASP A 455 -46.19 -15.56 21.10
N VAL A 456 -46.76 -14.35 21.08
CA VAL A 456 -46.20 -13.20 20.34
C VAL A 456 -44.85 -12.77 20.91
N ALA A 457 -44.62 -12.90 22.22
CA ALA A 457 -43.37 -12.47 22.84
C ALA A 457 -42.22 -13.39 22.44
N ALA A 458 -42.44 -14.71 22.46
CA ALA A 458 -41.48 -15.70 21.99
C ALA A 458 -41.21 -15.56 20.48
N ALA A 459 -42.27 -15.44 19.67
CA ALA A 459 -42.14 -15.28 18.22
C ALA A 459 -41.38 -14.01 17.83
N ARG A 460 -41.61 -12.88 18.52
CA ARG A 460 -40.82 -11.65 18.33
C ARG A 460 -39.36 -11.84 18.70
N LYS A 461 -39.07 -12.54 19.81
CA LYS A 461 -37.69 -12.79 20.24
C LYS A 461 -36.90 -13.59 19.20
N GLU A 462 -37.54 -14.60 18.63
CA GLU A 462 -36.97 -15.44 17.58
C GLU A 462 -36.79 -14.67 16.27
N ALA A 463 -37.84 -14.01 15.78
CA ALA A 463 -37.81 -13.24 14.53
C ALA A 463 -36.75 -12.13 14.55
N ILE A 464 -36.66 -11.37 15.65
CA ILE A 464 -35.62 -10.35 15.84
C ILE A 464 -34.22 -10.98 15.79
N SER A 465 -34.06 -12.17 16.36
CA SER A 465 -32.76 -12.84 16.41
C SER A 465 -32.28 -13.29 15.04
N TYR A 466 -33.15 -13.92 14.25
CA TYR A 466 -32.80 -14.29 12.88
C TYR A 466 -32.59 -13.07 11.98
N ALA A 467 -33.40 -12.01 12.13
CA ALA A 467 -33.23 -10.78 11.38
C ALA A 467 -31.86 -10.13 11.65
N ALA A 468 -31.49 -9.98 12.93
CA ALA A 468 -30.19 -9.45 13.31
C ALA A 468 -29.05 -10.37 12.87
N PHE A 469 -29.13 -11.67 13.14
CA PHE A 469 -28.15 -12.68 12.75
C PHE A 469 -27.82 -12.62 11.25
N ARG A 470 -28.85 -12.70 10.40
CA ARG A 470 -28.69 -12.76 8.93
C ARG A 470 -28.09 -11.46 8.39
N VAL A 471 -28.51 -10.30 8.91
CA VAL A 471 -27.93 -9.00 8.52
C VAL A 471 -26.46 -8.92 8.96
N LEU A 472 -26.16 -9.23 10.22
CA LEU A 472 -24.81 -9.09 10.76
C LEU A 472 -23.83 -10.09 10.15
N GLU A 473 -24.21 -11.37 10.00
CA GLU A 473 -23.39 -12.39 9.34
C GLU A 473 -23.03 -11.92 7.92
N ARG A 474 -24.02 -11.46 7.15
CA ARG A 474 -23.78 -10.98 5.78
C ARG A 474 -22.83 -9.78 5.73
N ARG A 475 -22.92 -8.86 6.70
CA ARG A 475 -22.15 -7.61 6.72
C ARG A 475 -20.73 -7.79 7.27
N TYR A 476 -20.54 -8.64 8.27
CA TYR A 476 -19.28 -8.81 8.97
C TYR A 476 -18.48 -10.05 8.55
N LYS A 477 -19.03 -10.98 7.75
CA LYS A 477 -18.28 -12.16 7.28
C LYS A 477 -16.98 -11.85 6.54
N LYS A 478 -16.87 -10.67 5.92
CA LYS A 478 -15.64 -10.20 5.23
C LYS A 478 -14.93 -9.06 5.96
N ALA A 479 -15.35 -8.75 7.19
CA ALA A 479 -14.75 -7.70 8.01
C ALA A 479 -13.44 -8.20 8.68
N SER A 480 -12.63 -7.27 9.19
CA SER A 480 -11.51 -7.64 10.05
C SER A 480 -12.05 -8.31 11.33
N GLY A 481 -11.54 -9.49 11.69
CA GLY A 481 -12.12 -10.30 12.76
C GLY A 481 -13.51 -10.88 12.42
N GLY A 482 -13.85 -10.98 11.14
CA GLY A 482 -15.13 -11.49 10.64
C GLY A 482 -15.44 -12.92 11.08
N ASP A 483 -14.45 -13.81 11.04
CA ASP A 483 -14.61 -15.21 11.45
C ASP A 483 -15.02 -15.34 12.93
N VAL A 484 -14.39 -14.54 13.82
CA VAL A 484 -14.75 -14.47 15.24
C VAL A 484 -16.13 -13.84 15.44
N SER A 485 -16.47 -12.81 14.65
CA SER A 485 -17.78 -12.17 14.74
C SER A 485 -18.90 -13.12 14.31
N VAL A 486 -18.72 -13.86 13.22
CA VAL A 486 -19.65 -14.88 12.75
C VAL A 486 -19.76 -16.04 13.75
N ALA A 487 -18.64 -16.50 14.32
CA ALA A 487 -18.65 -17.50 15.38
C ALA A 487 -19.44 -17.02 16.61
N CYS A 488 -19.30 -15.76 17.00
CA CYS A 488 -20.08 -15.17 18.08
C CYS A 488 -21.57 -15.08 17.78
N TYR A 489 -21.96 -14.68 16.57
CA TYR A 489 -23.37 -14.64 16.21
C TYR A 489 -24.00 -16.04 16.27
N ARG A 490 -23.30 -17.06 15.76
CA ARG A 490 -23.73 -18.45 15.82
C ARG A 490 -23.80 -18.97 17.25
N ALA A 491 -22.85 -18.60 18.10
CA ALA A 491 -22.85 -18.97 19.52
C ALA A 491 -24.02 -18.34 20.28
N VAL A 492 -24.35 -17.06 20.00
CA VAL A 492 -25.52 -16.40 20.58
C VAL A 492 -26.84 -17.03 20.09
N MET A 493 -26.94 -17.41 18.81
CA MET A 493 -28.11 -18.17 18.31
C MET A 493 -28.30 -19.46 19.10
N LYS A 494 -27.23 -20.25 19.27
CA LYS A 494 -27.27 -21.50 20.05
C LYS A 494 -27.61 -21.27 21.52
N ASP A 495 -27.05 -20.24 22.15
CA ASP A 495 -27.36 -19.88 23.54
C ASP A 495 -28.84 -19.48 23.72
N LEU A 496 -29.44 -18.85 22.70
CA LEU A 496 -30.86 -18.53 22.68
C LEU A 496 -31.76 -19.74 22.38
N GLY A 497 -31.19 -20.90 22.03
CA GLY A 497 -31.91 -22.11 21.66
C GLY A 497 -32.32 -22.18 20.18
N TYR A 498 -31.75 -21.34 19.32
CA TYR A 498 -32.08 -21.25 17.90
C TYR A 498 -31.02 -21.93 17.02
N ASP A 499 -31.44 -22.51 15.89
CA ASP A 499 -30.54 -23.12 14.91
C ASP A 499 -30.02 -22.07 13.91
N PRO A 500 -28.73 -21.70 13.93
CA PRO A 500 -28.19 -20.75 12.95
C PRO A 500 -28.21 -21.25 11.50
N ALA A 501 -28.48 -22.54 11.26
CA ALA A 501 -28.63 -23.11 9.91
C ALA A 501 -30.07 -23.02 9.38
N ASP A 502 -31.03 -22.56 10.18
CA ASP A 502 -32.42 -22.45 9.75
C ASP A 502 -32.60 -21.36 8.67
N THR A 503 -33.05 -21.80 7.49
CA THR A 503 -33.33 -20.95 6.33
C THR A 503 -34.82 -20.76 6.04
N SER A 504 -35.70 -21.23 6.94
CA SER A 504 -37.13 -21.00 6.81
C SER A 504 -37.53 -19.53 6.88
#